data_AF-A0A4R9GMX9-F1
#
_entry.id   AF-A0A4R9GMX9-F1
#
_cell.length_a   1.000
_cell.length_b   1.000
_cell.length_c   1.000
_cell.angle_alpha   90.00
_cell.angle_beta   90.00
_cell.angle_gamma   90.00
#
_symmetry.space_group_name_H-M   'P 1'
#
loop_
_entity.id
_entity.type
_entity.pdbx_description
1 polymer ?
#
loop_
_entity_poly.entity_id
_entity_poly.type
_entity_poly.pdbx_seq_one_letter_code
_entity_poly.pdbx_strand_id
1 'polypeptide(L)'
;MGRFRTHFPKLFLSLFLLTDCTTVGFHREAVRNSLEYGKTQTLKVCVWKDENVSLERISSLMDSWNDELALYRLRAETVQITDWKRRGWTGIAILEDLVHAPLPEGCDRILAFAGAKSTDYFYQIAQIVLAFFFIPLPEVLGAVDRNTGSRGYVLAHWFSLNQLLWSAPSATLVHEGYHLLGCGHSLFLSECYTKIREIKEAGLTESARKDLFFPAKNPKGGYFLQRKDLNSFFLGE
;
A
#
# COMPACT_ATOMS: atom_id res chain seq x y z
N MET A 1 -64.01 24.70 -10.37
CA MET A 1 -63.47 23.41 -9.91
C MET A 1 -62.87 22.71 -11.12
N GLY A 2 -61.61 22.27 -11.20
CA GLY A 2 -60.43 22.36 -10.34
C GLY A 2 -59.17 22.33 -11.21
N ARG A 3 -58.10 23.02 -10.78
CA ARG A 3 -56.78 23.01 -11.43
C ARG A 3 -56.11 21.65 -11.19
N PHE A 4 -55.84 20.90 -12.26
CA PHE A 4 -54.92 19.77 -12.22
C PHE A 4 -53.49 20.30 -12.08
N ARG A 5 -52.94 20.15 -10.87
CA ARG A 5 -51.54 20.45 -10.55
C ARG A 5 -50.74 19.19 -10.83
N THR A 6 -50.09 19.11 -11.98
CA THR A 6 -49.15 18.01 -12.28
C THR A 6 -47.91 18.20 -11.40
N HIS A 7 -47.87 17.45 -10.30
CA HIS A 7 -46.67 17.29 -9.49
C HIS A 7 -45.65 16.50 -10.33
N PHE A 8 -44.71 17.21 -10.95
CA PHE A 8 -43.44 16.62 -11.37
C PHE A 8 -42.75 16.06 -10.11
N PRO A 9 -42.52 14.74 -9.99
CA PRO A 9 -41.66 14.25 -8.94
C PRO A 9 -40.26 14.77 -9.24
N LYS A 10 -39.73 15.60 -8.35
CA LYS A 10 -38.32 15.95 -8.32
C LYS A 10 -37.56 14.63 -8.16
N LEU A 11 -37.03 14.13 -9.27
CA LEU A 11 -36.08 13.04 -9.31
C LEU A 11 -34.89 13.49 -8.48
N PHE A 12 -34.89 13.11 -7.20
CA PHE A 12 -33.76 13.28 -6.30
C PHE A 12 -32.72 12.30 -6.82
N LEU A 13 -31.89 12.79 -7.75
CA LEU A 13 -30.67 12.13 -8.17
C LEU A 13 -29.78 12.10 -6.94
N SER A 14 -29.97 11.09 -6.10
CA SER A 14 -29.12 10.77 -4.97
C SER A 14 -27.80 10.32 -5.58
N LEU A 15 -26.95 11.31 -5.83
CA LEU A 15 -25.56 11.13 -6.15
C LEU A 15 -24.97 10.33 -4.98
N PHE A 16 -24.79 9.03 -5.18
CA PHE A 16 -23.97 8.20 -4.30
C PHE A 16 -22.56 8.79 -4.37
N LEU A 17 -22.27 9.71 -3.45
CA LEU A 17 -20.94 10.17 -3.15
C LEU A 17 -20.18 8.97 -2.57
N LEU A 18 -19.46 8.30 -3.48
CA LEU A 18 -18.15 7.67 -3.32
C LEU A 18 -17.73 7.57 -1.85
N THR A 19 -17.96 6.40 -1.26
CA THR A 19 -17.18 5.98 -0.10
C THR A 19 -15.76 5.74 -0.62
N ASP A 20 -14.88 6.71 -0.40
CA ASP A 20 -13.48 6.73 -0.84
C ASP A 20 -12.68 5.58 -0.22
N CYS A 21 -12.73 4.40 -0.84
CA CYS A 21 -11.50 3.66 -1.08
C CYS A 21 -10.83 4.33 -2.28
N THR A 22 -9.95 5.30 -2.02
CA THR A 22 -9.13 5.89 -3.08
C THR A 22 -8.38 4.75 -3.76
N THR A 23 -8.68 4.44 -5.02
CA THR A 23 -7.89 3.46 -5.78
C THR A 23 -6.53 4.08 -6.09
N VAL A 24 -5.44 3.29 -6.24
CA VAL A 24 -4.21 3.85 -6.86
C VAL A 24 -4.47 4.25 -8.32
N GLY A 25 -5.52 3.69 -8.91
CA GLY A 25 -6.11 4.07 -10.20
C GLY A 25 -6.60 2.84 -10.94
N PHE A 26 -7.44 3.05 -11.96
CA PHE A 26 -7.78 2.00 -12.91
C PHE A 26 -6.64 1.73 -13.88
N HIS A 27 -6.45 0.46 -14.24
CA HIS A 27 -5.46 0.06 -15.23
C HIS A 27 -5.80 0.61 -16.62
N ARG A 28 -4.76 1.06 -17.32
CA ARG A 28 -4.82 1.41 -18.75
C ARG A 28 -3.74 0.65 -19.48
N GLU A 29 -4.05 -0.58 -19.88
CA GLU A 29 -3.08 -1.51 -20.47
C GLU A 29 -2.35 -0.92 -21.67
N ALA A 30 -3.07 -0.23 -22.57
CA ALA A 30 -2.45 0.42 -23.72
C ALA A 30 -1.36 1.44 -23.32
N VAL A 31 -1.56 2.18 -22.23
CA VAL A 31 -0.55 3.13 -21.72
C VAL A 31 0.60 2.38 -21.07
N ARG A 32 0.32 1.40 -20.22
CA ARG A 32 1.36 0.56 -19.58
C ARG A 32 2.26 -0.09 -20.62
N ASN A 33 1.66 -0.72 -21.63
CA ASN A 33 2.37 -1.48 -22.65
C ASN A 33 3.13 -0.58 -23.64
N SER A 34 2.86 0.74 -23.65
CA SER A 34 3.63 1.71 -24.45
C SER A 34 4.97 2.11 -23.79
N LEU A 35 5.19 1.74 -22.52
CA LEU A 35 6.40 2.06 -21.78
C LEU A 35 7.36 0.87 -21.75
N GLU A 36 8.64 1.15 -21.97
CA GLU A 36 9.73 0.18 -21.83
C GLU A 36 10.24 0.13 -20.40
N TYR A 37 10.07 -1.00 -19.71
CA TYR A 37 10.53 -1.18 -18.33
C TYR A 37 11.94 -1.80 -18.24
N GLY A 38 12.57 -2.15 -19.37
CA GLY A 38 13.90 -2.76 -19.39
C GLY A 38 13.93 -4.16 -18.76
N LYS A 39 15.09 -4.53 -18.19
CA LYS A 39 15.31 -5.85 -17.58
C LYS A 39 14.51 -6.01 -16.27
N THR A 40 14.28 -7.27 -15.90
CA THR A 40 13.70 -7.59 -14.59
C THR A 40 14.64 -7.12 -13.47
N GLN A 41 14.10 -6.40 -12.49
CA GLN A 41 14.81 -6.00 -11.28
C GLN A 41 14.12 -6.56 -10.04
N THR A 42 14.91 -6.86 -9.01
CA THR A 42 14.41 -7.37 -7.73
C THR A 42 14.31 -6.24 -6.72
N LEU A 43 13.17 -6.16 -6.04
CA LEU A 43 12.93 -5.36 -4.85
C LEU A 43 13.08 -6.26 -3.63
N LYS A 44 14.10 -6.05 -2.81
CA LYS A 44 14.36 -6.85 -1.62
C LYS A 44 13.54 -6.33 -0.44
N VAL A 45 12.61 -7.14 0.02
CA VAL A 45 11.64 -6.77 1.06
C VAL A 45 11.98 -7.50 2.35
N CYS A 46 12.13 -6.74 3.41
CA CYS A 46 12.26 -7.27 4.76
C CYS A 46 10.88 -7.24 5.43
N VAL A 47 10.41 -8.43 5.76
CA VAL A 47 9.05 -8.64 6.23
C VAL A 47 9.03 -8.64 7.75
N TRP A 48 8.15 -7.82 8.31
CA TRP A 48 7.85 -7.81 9.74
C TRP A 48 6.54 -8.55 9.96
N LYS A 49 6.61 -9.72 10.59
CA LYS A 49 5.49 -10.63 10.74
C LYS A 49 4.91 -10.49 12.15
N ASP A 50 3.62 -10.18 12.25
CA ASP A 50 2.88 -10.27 13.51
C ASP A 50 2.72 -11.74 13.94
N GLU A 51 2.59 -12.00 15.25
CA GLU A 51 2.56 -13.33 15.85
C GLU A 51 1.50 -14.23 15.17
N ASN A 52 0.31 -13.66 14.93
CA ASN A 52 -0.86 -14.36 14.42
C ASN A 52 -0.89 -14.56 12.90
N VAL A 53 0.24 -14.37 12.18
CA VAL A 53 0.21 -14.24 10.71
C VAL A 53 0.61 -15.45 9.85
N SER A 54 1.18 -16.57 10.27
CA SER A 54 1.61 -17.65 9.32
C SER A 54 2.57 -17.22 8.17
N LEU A 55 3.51 -18.10 7.83
CA LEU A 55 4.46 -17.82 6.73
C LEU A 55 3.82 -18.08 5.37
N GLU A 56 2.95 -19.08 5.29
CA GLU A 56 2.20 -19.46 4.09
C GLU A 56 1.30 -18.32 3.65
N ARG A 57 0.68 -17.61 4.60
CA ARG A 57 -0.13 -16.44 4.32
C ARG A 57 0.68 -15.29 3.73
N ILE A 58 1.84 -15.00 4.31
CA ILE A 58 2.78 -14.00 3.78
C ILE A 58 3.20 -14.38 2.36
N SER A 59 3.61 -15.64 2.14
CA SER A 59 4.00 -16.13 0.81
C SER A 59 2.90 -15.93 -0.21
N SER A 60 1.67 -16.36 0.09
CA SER A 60 0.52 -16.22 -0.81
C SER A 60 0.21 -14.76 -1.15
N LEU A 61 0.35 -13.84 -0.18
CA LEU A 61 0.17 -12.42 -0.43
C LEU A 61 1.30 -11.86 -1.29
N MET A 62 2.55 -12.19 -0.99
CA MET A 62 3.71 -11.79 -1.78
C MET A 62 3.65 -12.34 -3.22
N ASP A 63 3.13 -13.53 -3.43
CA ASP A 63 2.87 -14.09 -4.77
C ASP A 63 1.86 -13.25 -5.53
N SER A 64 0.76 -12.85 -4.88
CA SER A 64 -0.24 -11.95 -5.48
C SER A 64 0.36 -10.59 -5.87
N TRP A 65 1.28 -10.05 -5.07
CA TRP A 65 1.98 -8.82 -5.41
C TRP A 65 2.97 -9.04 -6.56
N ASN A 66 3.65 -10.20 -6.60
CA ASN A 66 4.57 -10.54 -7.67
C ASN A 66 3.88 -10.73 -9.03
N ASP A 67 2.66 -11.28 -9.05
CA ASP A 67 1.83 -11.34 -10.27
C ASP A 67 1.61 -9.93 -10.84
N GLU A 68 1.34 -8.95 -9.99
CA GLU A 68 1.20 -7.56 -10.38
C GLU A 68 2.55 -6.94 -10.82
N LEU A 69 3.62 -7.15 -10.05
CA LEU A 69 4.95 -6.58 -10.34
C LEU A 69 5.54 -7.11 -11.65
N ALA A 70 5.17 -8.33 -12.06
CA ALA A 70 5.61 -8.92 -13.32
C ALA A 70 5.24 -8.05 -14.54
N LEU A 71 4.14 -7.30 -14.45
CA LEU A 71 3.68 -6.36 -15.48
C LEU A 71 4.70 -5.24 -15.76
N TYR A 72 5.59 -4.97 -14.81
CA TYR A 72 6.59 -3.91 -14.84
C TYR A 72 8.03 -4.44 -14.90
N ARG A 73 8.20 -5.75 -15.15
CA ARG A 73 9.50 -6.43 -15.04
C ARG A 73 10.12 -6.16 -13.66
N LEU A 74 9.32 -6.33 -12.60
CA LEU A 74 9.75 -6.26 -11.21
C LEU A 74 9.42 -7.58 -10.51
N ARG A 75 10.14 -7.86 -9.43
CA ARG A 75 9.84 -8.95 -8.50
C ARG A 75 10.17 -8.50 -7.09
N ALA A 76 9.24 -8.64 -6.16
CA ALA A 76 9.52 -8.54 -4.74
C ALA A 76 10.05 -9.87 -4.22
N GLU A 77 11.21 -9.82 -3.55
CA GLU A 77 11.82 -10.97 -2.89
C GLU A 77 11.85 -10.74 -1.39
N THR A 78 11.27 -11.66 -0.62
CA THR A 78 11.37 -11.63 0.83
C THR A 78 12.75 -12.10 1.25
N VAL A 79 13.63 -11.17 1.63
CA VAL A 79 15.04 -11.49 1.97
C VAL A 79 15.24 -11.76 3.47
N GLN A 80 14.35 -11.25 4.31
CA GLN A 80 14.36 -11.47 5.75
C GLN A 80 12.93 -11.45 6.27
N ILE A 81 12.64 -12.32 7.26
CA ILE A 81 11.41 -12.28 8.04
C ILE A 81 11.79 -12.10 9.50
N THR A 82 11.17 -11.13 10.16
CA THR A 82 11.38 -10.83 11.58
C THR A 82 10.04 -10.88 12.30
N ASP A 83 9.97 -11.64 13.38
CA ASP A 83 8.80 -11.60 14.26
C ASP A 83 8.72 -10.22 14.91
N TRP A 84 7.53 -9.63 14.84
CA TRP A 84 7.29 -8.25 15.25
C TRP A 84 6.09 -8.19 16.19
N LYS A 85 6.36 -7.74 17.41
CA LYS A 85 5.32 -7.47 18.39
C LYS A 85 4.82 -6.04 18.22
N ARG A 86 3.76 -5.89 17.44
CA ARG A 86 3.06 -4.62 17.19
C ARG A 86 2.71 -3.91 18.50
N ARG A 87 3.22 -2.68 18.72
CA ARG A 87 2.96 -1.88 19.93
C ARG A 87 1.62 -1.14 19.84
N GLY A 88 1.34 -0.56 18.69
CA GLY A 88 0.13 0.21 18.42
C GLY A 88 -1.00 -0.60 17.77
N TRP A 89 -2.26 -0.30 18.10
CA TRP A 89 -3.39 -1.01 17.50
C TRP A 89 -4.04 -0.26 16.31
N THR A 90 -3.76 1.03 16.15
CA THR A 90 -4.24 1.84 15.03
C THR A 90 -3.26 1.78 13.85
N GLY A 91 -3.77 2.01 12.63
CA GLY A 91 -2.94 2.05 11.44
C GLY A 91 -1.80 3.07 11.50
N ILE A 92 -2.07 4.23 12.11
CA ILE A 92 -1.07 5.29 12.34
C ILE A 92 0.05 4.78 13.25
N ALA A 93 -0.30 4.15 14.38
CA ALA A 93 0.70 3.67 15.33
C ALA A 93 1.52 2.49 14.78
N ILE A 94 0.93 1.66 13.90
CA ILE A 94 1.68 0.66 13.14
C ILE A 94 2.71 1.31 12.25
N LEU A 95 2.29 2.27 11.42
CA LEU A 95 3.20 2.94 10.49
C LEU A 95 4.29 3.71 11.25
N GLU A 96 3.95 4.30 12.40
CA GLU A 96 4.88 4.97 13.30
C GLU A 96 5.97 4.02 13.82
N ASP A 97 5.63 2.77 14.17
CA ASP A 97 6.62 1.76 14.54
C ASP A 97 7.61 1.49 13.40
N LEU A 98 7.15 1.49 12.14
CA LEU A 98 7.99 1.19 10.98
C LEU A 98 8.88 2.36 10.58
N VAL A 99 8.39 3.60 10.58
CA VAL A 99 9.18 4.79 10.19
C VAL A 99 10.35 5.04 11.14
N HIS A 100 10.27 4.59 12.39
CA HIS A 100 11.36 4.67 13.35
C HIS A 100 12.29 3.44 13.34
N ALA A 101 12.01 2.45 12.48
CA ALA A 101 12.88 1.29 12.33
C ALA A 101 14.02 1.59 11.34
N PRO A 102 15.28 1.22 11.65
CA PRO A 102 16.33 1.22 10.64
C PRO A 102 15.99 0.21 9.55
N LEU A 103 16.18 0.60 8.29
CA LEU A 103 16.10 -0.34 7.17
C LEU A 103 17.29 -1.31 7.29
N PRO A 104 17.06 -2.62 7.48
CA PRO A 104 18.16 -3.56 7.72
C PRO A 104 19.06 -3.74 6.49
N GLU A 105 20.27 -4.24 6.71
CA GLU A 105 21.19 -4.56 5.62
C GLU A 105 20.58 -5.56 4.64
N GLY A 106 20.86 -5.39 3.36
CA GLY A 106 20.28 -6.21 2.30
C GLY A 106 18.86 -5.83 1.89
N CYS A 107 18.11 -5.08 2.72
CA CYS A 107 16.74 -4.67 2.42
C CYS A 107 16.67 -3.39 1.58
N ASP A 108 15.62 -3.31 0.76
CA ASP A 108 15.19 -2.11 0.05
C ASP A 108 13.92 -1.50 0.66
N ARG A 109 13.06 -2.35 1.25
CA ARG A 109 11.80 -1.98 1.89
C ARG A 109 11.57 -2.74 3.20
N ILE A 110 10.84 -2.13 4.13
CA ILE A 110 10.18 -2.85 5.23
C ILE A 110 8.69 -2.97 4.89
N LEU A 111 8.16 -4.19 4.92
CA LEU A 111 6.74 -4.45 4.77
C LEU A 111 6.24 -5.29 5.95
N ALA A 112 5.40 -4.71 6.79
CA ALA A 112 4.80 -5.43 7.91
C ALA A 112 3.47 -6.09 7.51
N PHE A 113 3.29 -7.33 7.93
CA PHE A 113 2.02 -8.04 7.84
C PHE A 113 1.42 -8.09 9.23
N ALA A 114 0.44 -7.22 9.48
CA ALA A 114 -0.24 -7.11 10.75
C ALA A 114 -1.36 -8.15 10.84
N GLY A 115 -1.41 -8.85 11.96
CA GLY A 115 -2.45 -9.83 12.28
C GLY A 115 -3.64 -9.17 12.96
N ALA A 116 -4.78 -9.85 12.93
CA ALA A 116 -5.91 -9.46 13.77
C ALA A 116 -5.57 -9.73 15.24
N LYS A 117 -5.81 -8.75 16.11
CA LYS A 117 -5.79 -8.89 17.58
C LYS A 117 -7.22 -8.99 18.12
N SER A 118 -7.41 -9.48 19.35
CA SER A 118 -8.75 -9.50 19.99
C SER A 118 -9.37 -8.11 20.09
N THR A 119 -8.55 -7.06 20.28
CA THR A 119 -8.94 -5.65 20.28
C THR A 119 -9.53 -5.17 18.95
N ASP A 120 -9.14 -5.82 17.86
CA ASP A 120 -9.55 -5.47 16.52
C ASP A 120 -11.01 -5.88 16.24
N TYR A 121 -11.46 -6.99 16.83
CA TYR A 121 -12.87 -7.38 16.83
C TYR A 121 -13.77 -6.40 17.59
N PHE A 122 -13.27 -5.82 18.70
CA PHE A 122 -14.01 -4.77 19.42
C PHE A 122 -14.16 -3.51 18.56
N TYR A 123 -13.12 -3.15 17.79
CA TYR A 123 -13.22 -2.05 16.85
C TYR A 123 -14.25 -2.34 15.76
N GLN A 124 -14.31 -3.55 15.19
CA GLN A 124 -15.36 -3.94 14.23
C GLN A 124 -16.77 -3.86 14.83
N ILE A 125 -16.97 -4.32 16.07
CA ILE A 125 -18.25 -4.20 16.76
C ILE A 125 -18.62 -2.72 16.94
N ALA A 126 -17.66 -1.88 17.35
CA ALA A 126 -17.87 -0.44 17.45
C ALA A 126 -18.20 0.20 16.09
N GLN A 127 -17.54 -0.21 15.01
CA GLN A 127 -17.85 0.22 13.65
C GLN A 127 -19.28 -0.15 13.25
N ILE A 128 -19.70 -1.39 13.52
CA ILE A 128 -21.07 -1.86 13.23
C ILE A 128 -22.08 -1.03 14.03
N VAL A 129 -21.86 -0.87 15.34
CA VAL A 129 -22.75 -0.08 16.21
C VAL A 129 -22.85 1.36 15.73
N LEU A 130 -21.73 2.01 15.42
CA LEU A 130 -21.72 3.40 14.95
C LEU A 130 -22.31 3.55 13.55
N ALA A 131 -22.15 2.55 12.67
CA ALA A 131 -22.81 2.52 11.36
C ALA A 131 -24.33 2.46 11.49
N PHE A 132 -24.90 1.76 12.49
CA PHE A 132 -26.33 1.83 12.82
C PHE A 132 -26.79 3.24 13.21
N PHE A 133 -25.89 4.10 13.69
CA PHE A 133 -26.13 5.52 13.96
C PHE A 133 -25.69 6.44 12.81
N PHE A 134 -25.43 5.91 11.61
CA PHE A 134 -24.94 6.66 10.45
C PHE A 134 -23.60 7.39 10.67
N ILE A 135 -22.78 6.90 11.61
CA ILE A 135 -21.43 7.43 11.86
C ILE A 135 -20.42 6.47 11.18
N PRO A 136 -19.86 6.83 10.01
CA PRO A 136 -18.86 6.00 9.35
C PRO A 136 -17.54 6.06 10.11
N LEU A 137 -16.93 4.90 10.35
CA LEU A 137 -15.55 4.80 10.81
C LEU A 137 -14.67 4.27 9.68
N PRO A 138 -13.61 4.99 9.28
CA PRO A 138 -12.74 4.54 8.20
C PRO A 138 -11.97 3.28 8.61
N GLU A 139 -11.89 2.31 7.68
CA GLU A 139 -11.11 1.08 7.82
C GLU A 139 -9.77 1.26 7.10
N VAL A 140 -8.66 1.32 7.85
CA VAL A 140 -7.31 1.46 7.26
C VAL A 140 -6.68 0.07 7.16
N LEU A 141 -6.75 -0.50 5.96
CA LEU A 141 -6.35 -1.90 5.69
C LEU A 141 -4.85 -2.07 5.44
N GLY A 142 -4.18 -0.96 5.15
CA GLY A 142 -2.76 -0.86 4.94
C GLY A 142 -2.37 0.61 4.88
N ALA A 143 -1.08 0.88 4.99
CA ALA A 143 -0.52 2.19 4.71
C ALA A 143 0.97 2.09 4.43
N VAL A 144 1.46 3.02 3.62
CA VAL A 144 2.87 3.22 3.33
C VAL A 144 3.29 4.63 3.69
N ASP A 145 4.54 4.80 4.11
CA ASP A 145 5.10 6.11 4.39
C ASP A 145 5.05 7.00 3.14
N ARG A 146 4.46 8.18 3.27
CA ARG A 146 4.18 9.08 2.13
C ARG A 146 5.45 9.77 1.59
N ASN A 147 6.49 9.83 2.39
CA ASN A 147 7.69 10.59 2.10
C ASN A 147 8.58 9.85 1.11
N THR A 148 8.84 8.56 1.38
CA THR A 148 9.83 7.77 0.66
C THR A 148 9.28 6.50 0.03
N GLY A 149 8.12 6.01 0.50
CA GLY A 149 7.58 4.73 0.04
C GLY A 149 8.48 3.56 0.42
N SER A 150 9.24 3.67 1.50
CA SER A 150 10.20 2.66 1.93
C SER A 150 9.65 1.67 2.94
N ARG A 151 8.62 2.07 3.67
CA ARG A 151 8.08 1.38 4.84
C ARG A 151 6.58 1.37 4.76
N GLY A 152 5.97 0.20 4.97
CA GLY A 152 4.53 0.11 5.02
C GLY A 152 4.04 -1.15 5.69
N TYR A 153 2.73 -1.22 5.89
CA TYR A 153 2.08 -2.39 6.44
C TYR A 153 0.80 -2.72 5.69
N VAL A 154 0.39 -3.98 5.80
CA VAL A 154 -0.91 -4.47 5.35
C VAL A 154 -1.51 -5.35 6.44
N LEU A 155 -2.84 -5.32 6.58
CA LEU A 155 -3.57 -6.29 7.38
C LEU A 155 -3.62 -7.61 6.61
N ALA A 156 -3.04 -8.67 7.17
CA ALA A 156 -2.90 -9.95 6.49
C ALA A 156 -4.20 -10.76 6.42
N HIS A 157 -5.21 -10.40 7.22
CA HIS A 157 -6.46 -11.14 7.36
C HIS A 157 -7.67 -10.32 6.92
N TRP A 158 -8.76 -11.05 6.64
CA TRP A 158 -10.07 -10.46 6.52
C TRP A 158 -10.54 -9.94 7.88
N PHE A 159 -10.66 -8.63 7.96
CA PHE A 159 -11.06 -7.85 9.11
C PHE A 159 -12.54 -7.45 9.05
N SER A 160 -13.18 -7.35 7.88
CA SER A 160 -14.61 -6.99 7.85
C SER A 160 -15.38 -7.72 6.77
N LEU A 161 -16.70 -7.84 6.96
CA LEU A 161 -17.61 -8.34 5.92
C LEU A 161 -17.57 -7.43 4.68
N ASN A 162 -17.24 -6.14 4.83
CA ASN A 162 -17.07 -5.22 3.70
C ASN A 162 -15.85 -5.60 2.87
N GLN A 163 -14.76 -6.03 3.51
CA GLN A 163 -13.61 -6.51 2.77
C GLN A 163 -13.97 -7.72 1.92
N LEU A 164 -14.70 -8.71 2.47
CA LEU A 164 -15.10 -9.93 1.74
C LEU A 164 -15.80 -9.62 0.40
N LEU A 165 -16.49 -8.47 0.32
CA LEU A 165 -17.23 -8.05 -0.86
C LEU A 165 -16.44 -7.10 -1.78
N TRP A 166 -15.49 -6.30 -1.26
CA TRP A 166 -14.93 -5.17 -2.02
C TRP A 166 -13.41 -4.93 -1.89
N SER A 167 -12.70 -5.52 -0.91
CA SER A 167 -11.28 -5.22 -0.68
C SER A 167 -10.48 -6.36 -0.05
N ALA A 168 -9.99 -7.28 -0.88
CA ALA A 168 -9.14 -8.39 -0.44
C ALA A 168 -7.78 -7.95 0.13
N PRO A 169 -7.20 -8.69 1.10
CA PRO A 169 -5.84 -8.41 1.57
C PRO A 169 -4.78 -8.45 0.46
N SER A 170 -4.96 -9.30 -0.56
CA SER A 170 -4.10 -9.31 -1.76
C SER A 170 -4.23 -8.01 -2.57
N ALA A 171 -5.45 -7.53 -2.79
CA ALA A 171 -5.70 -6.25 -3.45
C ALA A 171 -5.15 -5.07 -2.63
N THR A 172 -5.26 -5.13 -1.30
CA THR A 172 -4.65 -4.15 -0.39
C THR A 172 -3.13 -4.17 -0.49
N LEU A 173 -2.51 -5.34 -0.55
CA LEU A 173 -1.07 -5.44 -0.74
C LEU A 173 -0.64 -4.92 -2.11
N VAL A 174 -1.38 -5.18 -3.18
CA VAL A 174 -1.11 -4.58 -4.48
C VAL A 174 -1.20 -3.04 -4.41
N HIS A 175 -2.24 -2.52 -3.76
CA HIS A 175 -2.43 -1.08 -3.54
C HIS A 175 -1.25 -0.45 -2.80
N GLU A 176 -0.91 -0.96 -1.61
CA GLU A 176 0.23 -0.47 -0.83
C GLU A 176 1.56 -0.75 -1.55
N GLY A 177 1.64 -1.83 -2.32
CA GLY A 177 2.78 -2.17 -3.15
C GLY A 177 3.11 -1.10 -4.18
N TYR A 178 2.11 -0.45 -4.77
CA TYR A 178 2.33 0.72 -5.62
C TYR A 178 2.86 1.93 -4.84
N HIS A 179 2.37 2.16 -3.62
CA HIS A 179 2.91 3.20 -2.76
C HIS A 179 4.38 2.93 -2.37
N LEU A 180 4.76 1.65 -2.19
CA LEU A 180 6.17 1.26 -1.97
C LEU A 180 7.08 1.54 -3.18
N LEU A 181 6.49 1.71 -4.37
CA LEU A 181 7.17 2.14 -5.60
C LEU A 181 7.12 3.67 -5.81
N GLY A 182 6.57 4.42 -4.85
CA GLY A 182 6.48 5.89 -4.89
C GLY A 182 5.28 6.42 -5.66
N CYS A 183 4.32 5.57 -6.04
CA CYS A 183 3.07 6.00 -6.65
C CYS A 183 2.16 6.71 -5.64
N GLY A 184 1.37 7.66 -6.12
CA GLY A 184 0.31 8.30 -5.34
C GLY A 184 -1.06 7.81 -5.79
N HIS A 185 -2.12 8.27 -5.14
CA HIS A 185 -3.48 8.06 -5.62
C HIS A 185 -3.75 8.89 -6.86
N SER A 186 -4.38 8.28 -7.86
CA SER A 186 -4.92 8.94 -9.05
C SER A 186 -6.12 8.15 -9.55
N LEU A 187 -6.93 8.74 -10.43
CA LEU A 187 -8.02 8.02 -11.08
C LEU A 187 -7.51 6.89 -11.98
N PHE A 188 -6.33 7.08 -12.58
CA PHE A 188 -5.69 6.11 -13.47
C PHE A 188 -4.24 5.89 -13.09
N LEU A 189 -3.76 4.65 -13.26
CA LEU A 189 -2.37 4.29 -12.97
C LEU A 189 -1.35 4.83 -13.98
N SER A 190 -1.76 5.60 -14.99
CA SER A 190 -0.88 6.10 -16.04
C SER A 190 0.35 6.86 -15.51
N GLU A 191 0.17 7.70 -14.48
CA GLU A 191 1.31 8.40 -13.84
C GLU A 191 2.20 7.43 -13.05
N CYS A 192 1.59 6.44 -12.40
CA CYS A 192 2.32 5.41 -11.66
C CYS A 192 3.20 4.58 -12.59
N TYR A 193 2.74 4.26 -13.80
CA TYR A 193 3.54 3.54 -14.79
C TYR A 193 4.85 4.27 -15.14
N THR A 194 4.78 5.59 -15.31
CA THR A 194 5.98 6.43 -15.54
C THR A 194 6.89 6.42 -14.31
N LYS A 195 6.34 6.58 -13.11
CA LYS A 195 7.12 6.55 -11.86
C LYS A 195 7.84 5.21 -11.65
N ILE A 196 7.18 4.10 -11.98
CA ILE A 196 7.78 2.75 -11.91
C ILE A 196 8.94 2.64 -12.90
N ARG A 197 8.82 3.19 -14.11
CA ARG A 197 9.94 3.22 -15.06
C ARG A 197 11.10 4.06 -14.50
N GLU A 198 10.82 5.26 -14.00
CA GLU A 198 11.83 6.19 -13.49
C GLU A 198 12.60 5.63 -12.28
N ILE A 199 11.91 5.00 -11.32
CA ILE A 199 12.58 4.41 -10.14
C ILE A 199 13.47 3.23 -10.52
N LYS A 200 13.07 2.46 -11.54
CA LYS A 200 13.91 1.39 -12.11
C LYS A 200 15.13 1.92 -12.82
N GLU A 201 14.99 3.01 -13.59
CA GLU A 201 16.11 3.68 -14.25
C GLU A 201 17.09 4.25 -13.22
N ALA A 202 16.59 4.84 -12.12
CA ALA A 202 17.42 5.28 -11.01
C ALA A 202 18.23 4.12 -10.39
N GLY A 203 17.65 2.92 -10.34
CA GLY A 203 18.31 1.70 -9.84
C GLY A 203 19.46 1.21 -10.73
N LEU A 204 19.58 1.74 -11.95
CA LEU A 204 20.67 1.42 -12.88
C LEU A 204 21.88 2.35 -12.74
N THR A 205 21.78 3.39 -11.91
CA THR A 205 22.91 4.30 -11.64
C THR A 205 24.04 3.59 -10.89
N GLU A 206 25.27 4.10 -11.03
CA GLU A 206 26.44 3.53 -10.35
C GLU A 206 26.29 3.54 -8.82
N SER A 207 25.74 4.63 -8.27
CA SER A 207 25.50 4.76 -6.82
C SER A 207 24.56 3.67 -6.31
N ALA A 208 23.44 3.40 -6.99
CA ALA A 208 22.47 2.38 -6.57
C ALA A 208 23.07 0.97 -6.67
N ARG A 209 23.82 0.69 -7.74
CA ARG A 209 24.48 -0.61 -7.94
C ARG A 209 25.57 -0.89 -6.92
N LYS A 210 26.31 0.13 -6.48
CA LYS A 210 27.37 -0.03 -5.47
C LYS A 210 26.82 -0.52 -4.13
N ASP A 211 25.62 -0.06 -3.74
CA ASP A 211 24.96 -0.46 -2.49
C ASP A 211 23.99 -1.64 -2.66
N LEU A 212 23.85 -2.15 -3.90
CA LEU A 212 22.85 -3.15 -4.30
C LEU A 212 21.46 -2.78 -3.76
N PHE A 213 21.07 -1.51 -3.88
CA PHE A 213 19.86 -0.96 -3.28
C PHE A 213 18.84 -0.57 -4.35
N PHE A 214 17.59 -1.00 -4.20
CA PHE A 214 16.50 -0.55 -5.05
C PHE A 214 16.01 0.83 -4.56
N PRO A 215 16.09 1.88 -5.39
CA PRO A 215 15.87 3.25 -4.94
C PRO A 215 14.52 3.48 -4.27
N ALA A 216 14.45 4.48 -3.40
CA ALA A 216 13.22 4.95 -2.76
C ALA A 216 12.98 6.42 -3.10
N LYS A 217 11.73 6.89 -3.03
CA LYS A 217 11.40 8.30 -3.33
C LYS A 217 12.13 9.22 -2.35
N ASN A 218 12.67 10.33 -2.85
CA ASN A 218 13.20 11.39 -2.00
C ASN A 218 12.19 12.56 -1.97
N PRO A 219 11.70 12.99 -0.79
CA PRO A 219 10.75 14.11 -0.71
C PRO A 219 11.34 15.45 -1.17
N LYS A 220 12.68 15.57 -1.23
CA LYS A 220 13.38 16.73 -1.79
C LYS A 220 13.51 16.69 -3.33
N GLY A 221 12.98 15.64 -3.97
CA GLY A 221 13.09 15.39 -5.40
C GLY A 221 14.06 14.23 -5.72
N GLY A 222 13.79 13.52 -6.82
CA GLY A 222 14.57 12.35 -7.23
C GLY A 222 14.40 11.15 -6.30
N TYR A 223 15.47 10.37 -6.11
CA TYR A 223 15.46 9.12 -5.36
C TYR A 223 16.63 9.02 -4.38
N PHE A 224 16.40 8.36 -3.25
CA PHE A 224 17.48 7.80 -2.44
C PHE A 224 18.08 6.62 -3.20
N LEU A 225 19.40 6.67 -3.43
CA LEU A 225 20.14 5.64 -4.17
C LEU A 225 20.95 4.73 -3.24
N GLN A 226 21.02 5.05 -1.94
CA GLN A 226 21.75 4.25 -0.95
C GLN A 226 20.87 4.09 0.29
N ARG A 227 20.94 2.91 0.91
CA ARG A 227 20.21 2.59 2.14
C ARG A 227 20.55 3.54 3.28
N LYS A 228 21.84 3.90 3.39
CA LYS A 228 22.34 4.79 4.44
C LYS A 228 21.63 6.15 4.41
N ASP A 229 21.47 6.73 3.21
CA ASP A 229 20.87 8.07 3.05
C ASP A 229 19.38 8.04 3.41
N LEU A 230 18.72 6.92 3.09
CA LEU A 230 17.33 6.67 3.49
C LEU A 230 17.20 6.48 5.01
N ASN A 231 18.12 5.78 5.66
CA ASN A 231 18.12 5.64 7.12
C ASN A 231 18.39 6.98 7.81
N SER A 232 19.39 7.74 7.35
CA SER A 232 19.68 9.11 7.80
C SER A 232 18.45 10.02 7.71
N PHE A 233 17.64 9.89 6.65
CA PHE A 233 16.41 10.66 6.50
C PHE A 233 15.38 10.39 7.61
N PHE A 234 15.22 9.14 8.06
CA PHE A 234 14.26 8.79 9.11
C PHE A 234 14.81 8.95 10.53
N LEU A 235 16.10 8.65 10.72
CA LEU A 235 16.71 8.51 12.05
C LEU A 235 17.54 9.74 12.47
N GLY A 236 17.87 10.63 11.52
CA GLY A 236 18.71 11.81 11.79
C GLY A 236 20.19 11.49 12.01
N GLU A 237 20.64 10.30 11.58
CA GLU A 237 22.01 9.80 11.69
C GLU A 237 22.91 10.23 10.52
#